data_AF-A0A1Q3M4R8-F1
#
_entry.id   AF-A0A1Q3M4R8-F1
#
_cell.length_a   1.000
_cell.length_b   1.000
_cell.length_c   1.000
_cell.angle_alpha   90.00
_cell.angle_beta   90.00
_cell.angle_gamma   90.00
#
_symmetry.space_group_name_H-M   'P 1'
#
loop_
_entity.id
_entity.type
_entity.pdbx_description
1 polymer ?
#
loop_
_entity_poly.entity_id
_entity_poly.type
_entity_poly.pdbx_seq_one_letter_code
_entity_poly.pdbx_strand_id
1 'polypeptide(L)'
;MAEAFTVLETNILKSKGLSDDQIAAFSNVGINSRDDFKTVGDVATLRGLIPDLEEGTAQTVLEWALGHSLGSPTNGTAKVVVESPDAVYCIHCGTKQPKDYESGDLCISCGKQAEPILSCYWCGASGPGRFCRNCGAQFVPMGELDLAIHLKREGIAKDQIPSRLAAMSEAEKEDLWGRVRRLR
;
A
#
# COMPACT_ATOMS: atom_id res chain seq x y z
N MET A 1 -7.83 -6.31 42.57
CA MET A 1 -9.20 -6.81 42.46
C MET A 1 -9.32 -7.33 41.04
N ALA A 2 -9.52 -8.64 40.85
CA ALA A 2 -9.57 -9.22 39.51
C ALA A 2 -10.81 -8.69 38.79
N GLU A 3 -10.62 -7.99 37.67
CA GLU A 3 -11.71 -7.45 36.88
C GLU A 3 -12.41 -8.61 36.18
N ALA A 4 -13.51 -9.08 36.76
CA ALA A 4 -14.32 -10.13 36.16
C ALA A 4 -14.85 -9.69 34.79
N PHE A 5 -15.15 -10.67 33.93
CA PHE A 5 -15.78 -10.43 32.63
C PHE A 5 -16.97 -9.48 32.76
N THR A 6 -17.02 -8.50 31.86
CA THR A 6 -18.18 -7.61 31.77
C THR A 6 -19.44 -8.41 31.42
N VAL A 7 -20.61 -7.88 31.76
CA VAL A 7 -21.92 -8.48 31.42
C VAL A 7 -22.02 -8.76 29.91
N LEU A 8 -21.42 -7.90 29.07
CA LEU A 8 -21.37 -8.09 27.63
C LEU A 8 -20.51 -9.29 27.24
N GLU A 9 -19.30 -9.40 27.80
CA GLU A 9 -18.38 -10.51 27.50
C GLU A 9 -18.93 -11.85 27.97
N THR A 10 -19.54 -11.90 29.16
CA THR A 10 -20.21 -13.10 29.65
C THR A 10 -21.31 -13.56 28.69
N ASN A 11 -22.15 -12.64 28.21
CA ASN A 11 -23.20 -12.97 27.24
C ASN A 11 -22.63 -13.44 25.89
N ILE A 12 -21.51 -12.88 25.45
CA ILE A 12 -20.84 -13.33 24.23
C ILE A 12 -20.28 -14.73 24.41
N LEU A 13 -19.57 -15.02 25.51
CA LEU A 13 -19.05 -16.36 25.80
C LEU A 13 -20.15 -17.42 25.85
N LYS A 14 -21.29 -17.11 26.50
CA LYS A 14 -22.48 -17.98 26.47
C LYS A 14 -23.00 -18.21 25.06
N SER A 15 -23.07 -17.17 24.24
CA SER A 15 -23.49 -17.29 22.83
C SER A 15 -22.54 -18.15 21.98
N LYS A 16 -21.28 -18.29 22.40
CA LYS A 16 -20.27 -19.14 21.76
C LYS A 16 -20.30 -20.60 22.25
N GLY A 17 -21.20 -20.93 23.16
CA GLY A 17 -21.42 -22.30 23.63
C GLY A 17 -20.80 -22.62 25.00
N LEU A 18 -20.37 -21.62 25.77
CA LEU A 18 -19.80 -21.85 27.10
C LEU A 18 -20.89 -21.90 28.17
N SER A 19 -20.76 -22.87 29.09
CA SER A 19 -21.60 -22.94 30.29
C SER A 19 -21.13 -21.96 31.37
N ASP A 20 -22.00 -21.66 32.33
CA ASP A 20 -21.67 -20.83 33.49
C ASP A 20 -20.50 -21.41 34.31
N ASP A 21 -20.41 -22.74 34.38
CA ASP A 21 -19.33 -23.45 35.09
C ASP A 21 -17.98 -23.27 34.38
N GLN A 22 -17.96 -23.25 33.04
CA GLN A 22 -16.75 -23.04 32.24
C GLN A 22 -16.26 -21.57 32.32
N ILE A 23 -17.18 -20.61 32.40
CA ILE A 23 -16.83 -19.19 32.61
C ILE A 23 -16.25 -18.98 34.01
N ALA A 24 -16.79 -19.66 35.03
CA ALA A 24 -16.20 -19.65 36.37
C ALA A 24 -14.80 -20.29 36.39
N ALA A 25 -14.60 -21.38 35.63
CA ALA A 25 -13.29 -22.00 35.49
C ALA A 25 -12.24 -21.09 34.83
N PHE A 26 -12.62 -20.24 33.86
CA PHE A 26 -11.70 -19.22 33.32
C PHE A 26 -11.23 -18.22 34.38
N SER A 27 -12.14 -17.78 35.25
CA SER A 27 -11.79 -16.87 36.35
C SER A 27 -10.82 -17.54 37.34
N ASN A 28 -10.98 -18.84 37.61
CA ASN A 28 -10.07 -19.60 38.46
C ASN A 28 -8.66 -19.77 37.87
N VAL A 29 -8.56 -19.86 36.54
CA VAL A 29 -7.28 -19.92 35.80
C VAL A 29 -6.63 -18.53 35.66
N GLY A 30 -7.37 -17.46 35.97
CA GLY A 30 -6.88 -16.09 35.87
C GLY A 30 -7.16 -15.41 34.53
N ILE A 31 -7.99 -16.01 33.67
CA ILE A 31 -8.49 -15.39 32.45
C ILE A 31 -9.76 -14.61 32.83
N ASN A 32 -9.62 -13.31 33.04
CA ASN A 32 -10.70 -12.46 33.54
C ASN A 32 -11.16 -11.40 32.53
N SER A 33 -10.38 -11.17 31.47
CA SER A 33 -10.66 -10.20 30.43
C SER A 33 -10.42 -10.76 29.03
N ARG A 34 -10.96 -10.08 28.01
CA ARG A 34 -10.66 -10.39 26.61
C ARG A 34 -9.16 -10.38 26.29
N ASP A 35 -8.38 -9.51 26.94
CA ASP A 35 -6.94 -9.37 26.67
C ASP A 35 -6.13 -10.56 27.20
N ASP A 36 -6.60 -11.27 28.23
CA ASP A 36 -5.90 -12.43 28.80
C ASP A 36 -5.81 -13.59 27.81
N PHE A 37 -6.75 -13.67 26.86
CA PHE A 37 -6.70 -14.66 25.77
C PHE A 37 -5.51 -14.45 24.83
N LYS A 38 -4.86 -13.27 24.81
CA LYS A 38 -3.60 -13.04 24.09
C LYS A 38 -2.44 -13.83 24.67
N THR A 39 -2.44 -14.03 25.99
CA THR A 39 -1.40 -14.84 26.67
C THR A 39 -1.60 -16.32 26.41
N VAL A 40 -2.85 -16.76 26.23
CA VAL A 40 -3.16 -18.15 25.87
C VAL A 40 -2.75 -18.46 24.44
N GLY A 41 -3.07 -17.57 23.49
CA GLY A 41 -2.56 -17.58 22.12
C GLY A 41 -3.09 -18.70 21.20
N ASP A 42 -3.35 -19.91 21.70
CA ASP A 42 -3.75 -21.06 20.89
C ASP A 42 -4.78 -21.98 21.57
N VAL A 43 -5.48 -22.76 20.72
CA VAL A 43 -6.57 -23.66 21.13
C VAL A 43 -6.07 -24.80 22.02
N ALA A 44 -4.85 -25.30 21.80
CA ALA A 44 -4.30 -26.41 22.58
C ALA A 44 -3.97 -25.96 24.00
N THR A 45 -3.38 -24.77 24.16
CA THR A 45 -3.11 -24.17 25.48
C THR A 45 -4.41 -23.88 26.23
N LEU A 46 -5.45 -23.36 25.55
CA LEU A 46 -6.75 -23.11 26.19
C LEU A 46 -7.40 -24.41 26.71
N ARG A 47 -7.34 -25.49 25.94
CA ARG A 47 -7.85 -26.82 26.34
C ARG A 47 -6.97 -27.49 27.40
N GLY A 48 -5.68 -27.20 27.43
CA GLY A 48 -4.79 -27.63 28.51
C GLY A 48 -5.15 -27.00 29.86
N LEU A 49 -5.64 -25.76 29.84
CA LEU A 49 -6.09 -25.03 31.03
C LEU A 49 -7.51 -25.42 31.45
N ILE A 50 -8.40 -25.70 30.49
CA ILE A 50 -9.75 -26.21 30.74
C ILE A 50 -9.98 -27.49 29.91
N PRO A 51 -9.74 -28.68 30.47
CA PRO A 51 -9.82 -29.94 29.73
C PRO A 51 -11.24 -30.33 29.32
N ASP A 52 -12.26 -29.72 29.94
CA ASP A 52 -13.69 -29.94 29.63
C ASP A 52 -14.20 -29.06 28.47
N LEU A 53 -13.30 -28.37 27.77
CA LEU A 53 -13.66 -27.50 26.65
C LEU A 53 -13.56 -28.24 25.31
N GLU A 54 -14.67 -28.24 24.57
CA GLU A 54 -14.73 -28.77 23.20
C GLU A 54 -13.85 -27.91 22.25
N GLU A 55 -13.19 -28.57 21.30
CA GLU A 55 -12.25 -27.94 20.37
C GLU A 55 -12.90 -26.82 19.52
N GLY A 56 -14.11 -27.04 19.02
CA GLY A 56 -14.85 -26.04 18.24
C GLY A 56 -15.25 -24.82 19.07
N THR A 57 -15.61 -25.03 20.32
CA THR A 57 -15.98 -23.96 21.26
C THR A 57 -14.74 -23.13 21.65
N ALA A 58 -13.62 -23.80 21.94
CA ALA A 58 -12.33 -23.17 22.22
C ALA A 58 -11.85 -22.29 21.04
N GLN A 59 -11.97 -22.79 19.82
CA GLN A 59 -11.63 -22.04 18.61
C GLN A 59 -12.50 -20.80 18.45
N THR A 60 -13.82 -20.93 18.65
CA THR A 60 -14.78 -19.82 18.51
C THR A 60 -14.55 -18.72 19.55
N VAL A 61 -14.17 -19.09 20.78
CA VAL A 61 -13.82 -18.13 21.84
C VAL A 61 -12.53 -17.38 21.50
N LEU A 62 -11.48 -18.09 21.09
CA LEU A 62 -10.22 -17.46 20.73
C LEU A 62 -10.35 -16.56 19.50
N GLU A 63 -11.15 -16.95 18.51
CA GLU A 63 -11.46 -16.13 17.35
C GLU A 63 -12.18 -14.83 17.72
N TRP A 64 -13.12 -14.90 18.67
CA TRP A 64 -13.76 -13.70 19.22
C TRP A 64 -12.76 -12.84 20.01
N ALA A 65 -11.98 -13.46 20.89
CA ALA A 65 -11.12 -12.75 21.83
C ALA A 65 -9.92 -12.08 21.11
N LEU A 66 -9.25 -12.79 20.22
CA LEU A 66 -8.09 -12.33 19.45
C LEU A 66 -8.47 -11.61 18.15
N GLY A 67 -9.76 -11.63 17.80
CA GLY A 67 -10.26 -11.19 16.50
C GLY A 67 -9.76 -12.11 15.38
N HIS A 68 -10.14 -11.80 14.15
CA HIS A 68 -9.62 -12.41 12.91
C HIS A 68 -8.10 -12.15 12.68
N SER A 69 -7.30 -12.04 13.74
CA SER A 69 -5.83 -11.95 13.69
C SER A 69 -5.14 -13.28 14.05
N LEU A 70 -5.89 -14.31 14.44
CA LEU A 70 -5.41 -15.68 14.32
C LEU A 70 -5.57 -16.11 12.87
N GLY A 71 -4.45 -16.11 12.16
CA GLY A 71 -4.33 -16.81 10.91
C GLY A 71 -4.99 -18.18 11.04
N SER A 72 -5.96 -18.42 10.16
CA SER A 72 -6.51 -19.74 9.87
C SER A 72 -5.39 -20.80 9.98
N PRO A 73 -5.66 -22.02 10.49
CA PRO A 73 -4.75 -23.13 10.29
C PRO A 73 -4.74 -23.39 8.78
N THR A 74 -3.89 -22.63 8.09
CA THR A 74 -3.55 -22.88 6.71
C THR A 74 -2.86 -24.22 6.78
N ASN A 75 -3.58 -25.22 6.27
CA ASN A 75 -2.98 -26.42 5.73
C ASN A 75 -1.76 -25.92 4.93
N GLY A 76 -0.58 -26.13 5.51
CA GLY A 76 0.64 -25.40 5.20
C GLY A 76 1.19 -25.77 3.84
N THR A 77 0.50 -25.40 2.78
CA THR A 77 1.18 -24.85 1.62
C THR A 77 1.22 -23.36 1.88
N ALA A 78 2.28 -22.91 2.55
CA ALA A 78 2.72 -21.54 2.35
C ALA A 78 2.74 -21.36 0.84
N LYS A 79 1.79 -20.60 0.30
CA LYS A 79 1.85 -20.16 -1.08
C LYS A 79 3.05 -19.23 -1.08
N VAL A 80 4.24 -19.82 -1.24
CA VAL A 80 5.45 -19.09 -1.57
C VAL A 80 5.09 -18.45 -2.92
N VAL A 81 4.58 -17.23 -2.85
CA VAL A 81 4.41 -16.40 -4.03
C VAL A 81 5.84 -16.05 -4.39
N VAL A 82 6.45 -16.93 -5.20
CA VAL A 82 7.71 -16.65 -5.86
C VAL A 82 7.39 -15.55 -6.85
N GLU A 83 7.53 -14.31 -6.39
CA GLU A 83 7.49 -13.17 -7.28
C GLU A 83 8.69 -13.30 -8.21
N SER A 84 8.40 -13.45 -9.51
CA SER A 84 9.46 -13.44 -10.52
C SER A 84 10.21 -12.10 -10.41
N PRO A 85 11.55 -12.09 -10.49
CA PRO A 85 12.33 -10.86 -10.41
C PRO A 85 11.94 -9.84 -11.49
N ASP A 86 11.35 -10.31 -12.59
CA ASP A 86 10.85 -9.50 -13.71
C ASP A 86 9.38 -9.05 -13.52
N ALA A 87 8.85 -9.07 -12.30
CA ALA A 87 7.49 -8.59 -12.04
C ALA A 87 7.44 -7.06 -12.22
N VAL A 88 6.61 -6.62 -13.18
CA VAL A 88 6.36 -5.19 -13.41
C VAL A 88 5.12 -4.76 -12.65
N TYR A 89 5.20 -3.61 -11.98
CA TYR A 89 4.10 -3.07 -11.17
C TYR A 89 3.69 -1.69 -11.68
N CYS A 90 2.39 -1.40 -11.60
CA CYS A 90 1.89 -0.08 -11.97
C CYS A 90 2.38 0.98 -10.98
N ILE A 91 3.00 2.05 -11.46
CA ILE A 91 3.46 3.18 -10.63
C ILE A 91 2.33 3.92 -9.91
N HIS A 92 1.10 3.85 -10.44
CA HIS A 92 -0.04 4.59 -9.88
C HIS A 92 -0.81 3.83 -8.80
N CYS A 93 -0.91 2.51 -8.92
CA CYS A 93 -1.76 1.69 -8.04
C CYS A 93 -1.05 0.48 -7.42
N GLY A 94 0.19 0.20 -7.82
CA GLY A 94 0.95 -0.95 -7.32
C GLY A 94 0.48 -2.30 -7.85
N THR A 95 -0.58 -2.36 -8.68
CA THR A 95 -1.06 -3.63 -9.23
C THR A 95 -0.02 -4.24 -10.17
N LYS A 96 0.26 -5.53 -9.99
CA LYS A 96 1.12 -6.32 -10.88
C LYS A 96 0.57 -6.31 -12.30
N GLN A 97 1.43 -5.99 -13.26
CA GLN A 97 1.09 -5.94 -14.67
C GLN A 97 1.61 -7.17 -15.42
N PRO A 98 1.09 -7.45 -16.63
CA PRO A 98 1.63 -8.45 -17.54
C PRO A 98 3.12 -8.24 -17.85
N LYS A 99 3.81 -9.28 -18.35
CA LYS A 99 5.26 -9.22 -18.65
C LYS A 99 5.59 -8.32 -19.85
N ASP A 100 4.62 -8.14 -20.72
CA ASP A 100 4.64 -7.27 -21.91
C ASP A 100 4.21 -5.83 -21.58
N TYR A 101 4.09 -5.45 -20.30
CA TYR A 101 3.73 -4.09 -19.90
C TYR A 101 4.89 -3.11 -20.14
N GLU A 102 4.72 -2.24 -21.13
CA GLU A 102 5.71 -1.25 -21.55
C GLU A 102 5.31 0.18 -21.19
N SER A 103 6.28 1.10 -21.29
CA SER A 103 6.01 2.54 -21.14
C SER A 103 5.03 2.98 -22.23
N GLY A 104 3.91 3.61 -21.82
CA GLY A 104 2.84 4.01 -22.73
C GLY A 104 1.58 3.13 -22.67
N ASP A 105 1.65 1.91 -22.11
CA ASP A 105 0.49 1.03 -21.97
C ASP A 105 -0.50 1.50 -20.90
N LEU A 106 -1.74 1.01 -20.93
CA LEU A 106 -2.72 1.30 -19.88
C LEU A 106 -2.67 0.22 -18.81
N CYS A 107 -2.63 0.62 -17.54
CA CYS A 107 -2.72 -0.32 -16.43
C CYS A 107 -4.09 -1.03 -16.43
N ILE A 108 -4.10 -2.36 -16.35
CA ILE A 108 -5.33 -3.17 -16.37
C ILE A 108 -6.29 -2.90 -15.20
N SER A 109 -5.77 -2.39 -14.08
CA SER A 109 -6.55 -2.15 -12.86
C SER A 109 -7.02 -0.69 -12.74
N CYS A 110 -6.13 0.29 -12.83
CA CYS A 110 -6.50 1.70 -12.65
C CYS A 110 -6.76 2.47 -13.96
N GLY A 111 -6.51 1.87 -15.13
CA GLY A 111 -6.71 2.50 -16.43
C GLY A 111 -5.78 3.68 -16.74
N LYS A 112 -4.85 4.03 -15.83
CA LYS A 112 -3.86 5.08 -16.06
C LYS A 112 -2.72 4.55 -16.92
N GLN A 113 -2.17 5.44 -17.73
CA GLN A 113 -0.99 5.14 -18.52
C GLN A 113 0.20 4.76 -17.62
N ALA A 114 0.92 3.73 -18.03
CA ALA A 114 2.26 3.38 -17.59
C ALA A 114 3.18 4.59 -17.70
N GLU A 115 4.38 4.51 -17.13
CA GLU A 115 5.31 5.63 -17.04
C GLU A 115 5.31 6.48 -18.33
N PRO A 116 4.97 7.78 -18.24
CA PRO A 116 4.74 8.57 -19.43
C PRO A 116 6.03 8.72 -20.22
N ILE A 117 5.94 8.54 -21.54
CA ILE A 117 7.05 8.85 -22.45
C ILE A 117 7.11 10.37 -22.57
N LEU A 118 8.20 10.96 -22.07
CA LEU A 118 8.42 12.40 -22.10
C LEU A 118 9.39 12.77 -23.23
N SER A 119 9.19 13.94 -23.84
CA SER A 119 10.11 14.48 -24.84
C SER A 119 11.15 15.40 -24.19
N CYS A 120 12.41 15.22 -24.56
CA CYS A 120 13.49 16.01 -23.99
C CYS A 120 13.58 17.38 -24.66
N TYR A 121 13.42 18.46 -23.89
CA TYR A 121 13.55 19.83 -24.40
C TYR A 121 14.98 20.17 -24.90
N TRP A 122 16.00 19.42 -24.46
CA TRP A 122 17.39 19.69 -24.83
C TRP A 122 17.81 19.02 -26.14
N CYS A 123 17.59 17.72 -26.30
CA CYS A 123 18.02 16.97 -27.50
C CYS A 123 16.87 16.44 -28.37
N GLY A 124 15.61 16.62 -27.96
CA GLY A 124 14.45 16.13 -28.71
C GLY A 124 14.20 14.61 -28.60
N ALA A 125 15.07 13.86 -27.93
CA ALA A 125 14.85 12.43 -27.71
C ALA A 125 13.66 12.20 -26.75
N SER A 126 12.85 11.18 -27.03
CA SER A 126 11.76 10.75 -26.17
C SER A 126 12.14 9.51 -25.37
N GLY A 127 11.65 9.39 -24.15
CA GLY A 127 11.86 8.20 -23.34
C GLY A 127 11.18 8.26 -21.98
N PRO A 128 11.15 7.13 -21.24
CA PRO A 128 10.63 7.07 -19.89
C PRO A 128 11.66 7.57 -18.85
N GLY A 129 11.18 7.84 -17.65
CA GLY A 129 11.99 8.24 -16.50
C GLY A 129 12.02 9.74 -16.23
N ARG A 130 12.85 10.14 -15.26
CA ARG A 130 13.02 11.55 -14.86
C ARG A 130 14.10 12.30 -15.63
N PHE A 131 15.03 11.59 -16.27
CA PHE A 131 16.15 12.17 -17.00
C PHE A 131 16.29 11.54 -18.38
N CYS A 132 16.65 12.35 -19.36
CA CYS A 132 16.91 11.90 -20.72
C CYS A 132 18.17 11.02 -20.76
N ARG A 133 18.04 9.79 -21.25
CA ARG A 133 19.17 8.85 -21.38
C ARG A 133 20.21 9.28 -22.42
N ASN A 134 19.84 10.14 -23.37
CA ASN A 134 20.75 10.61 -24.42
C ASN A 134 21.61 11.81 -23.97
N CYS A 135 21.04 12.79 -23.27
CA CYS A 135 21.76 14.02 -22.91
C CYS A 135 21.80 14.35 -21.42
N GLY A 136 21.14 13.56 -20.56
CA GLY A 136 21.08 13.76 -19.12
C GLY A 136 20.26 14.96 -18.65
N ALA A 137 19.52 15.65 -19.52
CA ALA A 137 18.59 16.69 -19.09
C ALA A 137 17.41 16.07 -18.31
N GLN A 138 17.00 16.70 -17.21
CA GLN A 138 15.78 16.31 -16.50
C GLN A 138 14.57 16.56 -17.40
N PHE A 139 13.64 15.62 -17.49
CA PHE A 139 12.41 15.85 -18.24
C PHE A 139 11.54 16.90 -17.54
N VAL A 140 10.88 17.72 -18.36
CA VAL A 140 9.87 18.69 -17.92
C VAL A 140 8.48 18.15 -18.26
N PRO A 141 7.42 18.59 -17.56
CA PRO A 141 6.05 18.25 -17.93
C PRO A 141 5.77 18.62 -19.40
N MET A 142 4.98 17.80 -20.11
CA MET A 142 4.66 18.06 -21.53
C MET A 142 4.00 19.43 -21.74
N GLY A 143 3.20 19.91 -20.78
CA GLY A 143 2.60 21.24 -20.79
C GLY A 143 3.60 22.39 -20.65
N GLU A 144 4.86 22.15 -20.32
CA GLU A 144 5.92 23.17 -20.19
C GLU A 144 7.06 22.95 -21.20
N LEU A 145 6.93 21.97 -22.11
CA LEU A 145 8.00 21.58 -23.03
C LEU A 145 8.45 22.73 -23.94
N ASP A 146 7.50 23.46 -24.53
CA ASP A 146 7.80 24.60 -25.41
C ASP A 146 8.47 25.75 -24.63
N LEU A 147 8.09 25.97 -23.36
CA LEU A 147 8.74 26.95 -22.49
C LEU A 147 10.20 26.56 -22.24
N ALA A 148 10.46 25.29 -21.92
CA ALA A 148 11.81 24.80 -21.71
C ALA A 148 12.70 24.92 -22.97
N ILE A 149 12.14 24.65 -24.15
CA ILE A 149 12.82 24.83 -25.43
C ILE A 149 13.14 26.32 -25.66
N HIS A 150 12.21 27.22 -25.30
CA HIS A 150 12.43 28.65 -25.40
C HIS A 150 13.56 29.12 -24.47
N LEU A 151 13.54 28.72 -23.19
CA LEU A 151 14.60 29.03 -22.22
C LEU A 151 15.97 28.50 -22.66
N LYS A 152 16.02 27.33 -23.32
CA LYS A 152 17.25 26.84 -23.97
C LYS A 152 17.73 27.80 -25.06
N ARG A 153 16.84 28.33 -25.91
CA ARG A 153 17.20 29.29 -26.96
C ARG A 153 17.67 30.63 -26.39
N GLU A 154 17.17 31.03 -25.21
CA GLU A 154 17.67 32.19 -24.45
C GLU A 154 19.05 31.96 -23.82
N GLY A 155 19.61 30.74 -23.91
CA GLY A 155 20.97 30.42 -23.46
C GLY A 155 21.06 29.96 -22.01
N ILE A 156 19.94 29.61 -21.37
CA ILE A 156 19.95 29.07 -20.00
C ILE A 156 20.58 27.68 -19.98
N ALA A 157 21.37 27.40 -18.93
CA ALA A 157 22.03 26.11 -18.74
C ALA A 157 21.02 24.95 -18.56
N LYS A 158 21.41 23.77 -19.05
CA LYS A 158 20.59 22.54 -19.06
C LYS A 158 20.07 22.13 -17.68
N ASP A 159 20.85 22.32 -16.64
CA ASP A 159 20.49 21.99 -15.25
C ASP A 159 19.59 23.04 -14.59
N GLN A 160 19.61 24.28 -15.08
CA GLN A 160 18.86 25.40 -14.51
C GLN A 160 17.46 25.57 -15.08
N ILE A 161 17.18 25.01 -16.26
CA ILE A 161 15.86 25.16 -16.91
C ILE A 161 14.72 24.56 -16.05
N PRO A 162 14.82 23.31 -15.54
CA PRO A 162 13.76 22.73 -14.71
C PRO A 162 13.53 23.49 -13.40
N SER A 163 14.61 23.92 -12.73
CA SER A 163 14.50 24.68 -11.47
C SER A 163 13.90 26.06 -11.70
N ARG A 164 14.23 26.72 -12.81
CA ARG A 164 13.66 28.01 -13.18
C ARG A 164 12.17 27.91 -13.50
N LEU A 165 11.75 26.89 -14.25
CA LEU A 165 10.33 26.66 -14.54
C LEU A 165 9.53 26.35 -13.26
N ALA A 166 10.12 25.62 -12.32
CA ALA A 166 9.50 25.35 -11.02
C ALA A 166 9.40 26.59 -10.12
N ALA A 167 10.34 27.53 -10.25
CA ALA A 167 10.37 28.77 -9.47
C ALA A 167 9.47 29.88 -10.05
N MET A 168 9.13 29.83 -11.34
CA MET A 168 8.29 30.82 -11.99
C MET A 168 6.82 30.68 -11.57
N SER A 169 6.19 31.82 -11.32
CA SER A 169 4.74 31.92 -11.10
C SER A 169 3.95 31.66 -12.38
N GLU A 170 2.67 31.30 -12.25
CA GLU A 170 1.77 31.07 -13.38
C GLU A 170 1.65 32.32 -14.28
N ALA A 171 1.66 33.52 -13.72
CA ALA A 171 1.64 34.77 -14.48
C ALA A 171 2.90 34.94 -15.35
N GLU A 172 4.07 34.65 -14.80
CA GLU A 172 5.34 34.71 -15.55
C GLU A 172 5.41 33.64 -16.64
N LYS A 173 4.85 32.45 -16.38
CA LYS A 173 4.73 31.39 -17.39
C LYS A 173 3.80 31.79 -18.53
N GLU A 174 2.66 32.45 -18.24
CA GLU A 174 1.76 32.98 -19.26
C GLU A 174 2.43 34.06 -20.13
N ASP A 175 3.21 34.97 -19.53
CA ASP A 175 4.00 35.96 -20.28
C ASP A 175 5.06 35.30 -21.18
N LEU A 176 5.73 34.26 -20.68
CA LEU A 176 6.68 33.45 -21.44
C LEU A 176 5.97 32.74 -22.60
N TRP A 177 4.78 32.17 -22.37
CA TRP A 177 3.93 31.60 -23.40
C TRP A 177 3.55 32.62 -24.48
N GLY A 178 3.24 33.85 -24.08
CA GLY A 178 3.00 34.96 -25.02
C GLY A 178 4.20 35.22 -25.93
N ARG A 179 5.44 35.11 -25.43
CA ARG A 179 6.66 35.19 -26.25
C ARG A 179 6.81 33.98 -27.17
N VAL A 180 6.61 32.77 -26.67
CA VAL A 180 6.69 31.53 -27.47
C VAL A 180 5.71 31.53 -28.63
N ARG A 181 4.46 31.94 -28.39
CA ARG A 181 3.41 31.98 -29.43
C ARG A 181 3.71 33.01 -30.54
N ARG A 182 4.43 34.09 -30.24
CA ARG A 182 4.86 35.09 -31.24
C ARG A 182 6.04 34.63 -32.09
N LEU A 183 6.79 33.62 -31.64
CA LEU A 183 7.97 33.08 -32.33
C LEU A 183 7.66 31.86 -33.21
N ARG A 184 6.43 31.34 -33.16
CA ARG A 184 5.90 30.35 -34.11
C ARG A 184 5.31 31.05 -35.32
#